data_AF-X1QGQ8-F1
#
_entry.id   AF-X1QGQ8-F1
#
_cell.length_a   1.000
_cell.length_b   1.000
_cell.length_c   1.000
_cell.angle_alpha   90.00
_cell.angle_beta   90.00
_cell.angle_gamma   90.00
#
_symmetry.space_group_name_H-M   'P 1'
#
loop_
_entity.id
_entity.type
_entity.pdbx_description
1 polymer ?
#
loop_
_entity_poly.entity_id
_entity_poly.type
_entity_poly.pdbx_seq_one_letter_code
_entity_poly.pdbx_strand_id
1 'polypeptide(L)'
;MPEILPDNVPSPRTPLGWDTVRYRPLSIDAAGNLQVVIVGGRVGMYRDYVHVQDQKARNTPGGGFTLGAWRTRDINTELADTGGICAIAANQITLQAGVYQYLISCPAFKVEHHQAVLYNVTAAVIIRTGTSEISGAADAVMSRSVIVGRTTLAIASVLEIRHQSSATRAGDGFGSPANITAEVYTVAEFWREW
;
A
#
# COMPACT_ATOMS: atom_id res chain seq x y z
N MET A 1 -26.43 -69.04 -22.91
CA MET A 1 -26.54 -68.50 -21.54
C MET A 1 -25.58 -67.34 -21.46
N PRO A 2 -26.01 -66.11 -21.10
CA PRO A 2 -25.11 -64.98 -21.03
C PRO A 2 -24.32 -65.06 -19.70
N GLU A 3 -23.01 -64.87 -19.79
CA GLU A 3 -22.10 -64.80 -18.67
C GLU A 3 -22.27 -63.45 -17.96
N ILE A 4 -22.67 -63.49 -16.69
CA ILE A 4 -22.81 -62.31 -15.83
C ILE A 4 -21.41 -61.96 -15.33
N LEU A 5 -20.85 -60.83 -15.79
CA LEU A 5 -19.63 -60.26 -15.22
C LEU A 5 -19.94 -59.65 -13.84
N PRO A 6 -19.08 -59.83 -12.81
CA PRO A 6 -19.32 -59.30 -11.47
C PRO A 6 -19.20 -57.77 -11.39
N ASP A 7 -20.13 -57.15 -10.65
CA ASP A 7 -20.38 -55.69 -10.52
C ASP A 7 -19.31 -54.90 -9.73
N ASN A 8 -18.01 -55.16 -9.88
CA ASN A 8 -17.02 -54.41 -9.09
C ASN A 8 -15.72 -54.02 -9.81
N VAL A 9 -15.84 -53.55 -11.05
CA VAL A 9 -14.77 -52.75 -11.65
C VAL A 9 -15.05 -51.29 -11.30
N PRO A 10 -14.21 -50.60 -10.49
CA PRO A 10 -14.31 -49.15 -10.35
C PRO A 10 -14.15 -48.55 -11.75
N SER A 11 -15.15 -47.82 -12.23
CA SER A 11 -15.01 -47.12 -13.51
C SER A 11 -13.78 -46.22 -13.43
N PRO A 12 -12.89 -46.22 -14.44
CA PRO A 12 -11.81 -45.26 -14.47
C PRO A 12 -12.49 -43.89 -14.60
N ARG A 13 -12.41 -43.06 -13.55
CA ARG A 13 -12.76 -41.65 -13.64
C ARG A 13 -11.87 -41.07 -14.74
N THR A 14 -12.39 -40.98 -15.96
CA THR A 14 -11.70 -40.38 -17.08
C THR A 14 -11.41 -38.92 -16.71
N PRO A 15 -10.15 -38.49 -16.67
CA PRO A 15 -9.85 -37.09 -16.40
C PRO A 15 -10.47 -36.24 -17.52
N LEU A 16 -11.40 -35.37 -17.15
CA LEU A 16 -12.13 -34.51 -18.09
C LEU A 16 -11.25 -33.30 -18.45
N GLY A 17 -10.29 -33.52 -19.36
CA GLY A 17 -9.50 -32.47 -20.00
C GLY A 17 -8.29 -31.96 -19.21
N TRP A 18 -7.30 -31.48 -19.98
CA TRP A 18 -6.05 -30.91 -19.47
C TRP A 18 -6.04 -29.41 -19.75
N ASP A 19 -6.02 -28.57 -18.70
CA ASP A 19 -5.74 -27.14 -18.84
C ASP A 19 -4.22 -26.91 -18.77
N THR A 20 -3.69 -26.19 -19.75
CA THR A 20 -2.25 -26.11 -20.04
C THR A 20 -1.47 -25.16 -19.13
N VAL A 21 -2.06 -24.64 -18.04
CA VAL A 21 -1.37 -23.67 -17.19
C VAL A 21 -0.86 -24.23 -15.86
N ARG A 22 -1.48 -25.22 -15.18
CA ARG A 22 -0.88 -25.84 -13.96
C ARG A 22 -1.36 -27.27 -13.73
N TYR A 23 -0.44 -28.23 -13.66
CA TYR A 23 -0.67 -29.64 -13.29
C TYR A 23 -1.25 -29.77 -11.86
N ARG A 24 -2.56 -29.57 -11.69
CA ARG A 24 -3.29 -29.99 -10.49
C ARG A 24 -4.63 -30.57 -10.91
N PRO A 25 -5.05 -31.74 -10.40
CA PRO A 25 -6.39 -32.23 -10.65
C PRO A 25 -7.40 -31.26 -10.00
N LEU A 26 -8.32 -30.69 -10.80
CA LEU A 26 -9.56 -30.19 -10.23
C LEU A 26 -10.36 -31.39 -9.76
N SER A 27 -10.65 -31.43 -8.45
CA SER A 27 -11.50 -32.46 -7.88
C SER A 27 -12.95 -32.01 -7.95
N ILE A 28 -13.85 -32.92 -8.29
CA ILE A 28 -15.29 -32.72 -8.10
C ILE A 28 -15.64 -33.25 -6.71
N ASP A 29 -16.35 -32.46 -5.91
CA ASP A 29 -16.80 -32.90 -4.59
C ASP A 29 -17.94 -33.93 -4.69
N ALA A 30 -18.32 -34.54 -3.57
CA ALA A 30 -19.39 -35.53 -3.53
C ALA A 30 -20.77 -34.98 -3.95
N ALA A 31 -20.91 -33.65 -4.04
CA ALA A 31 -22.10 -32.96 -4.50
C ALA A 31 -22.05 -32.57 -6.00
N GLY A 32 -20.97 -32.89 -6.71
CA GLY A 32 -20.83 -32.61 -8.14
C GLY A 32 -20.26 -31.22 -8.45
N ASN A 33 -19.78 -30.46 -7.46
CA ASN A 33 -19.18 -29.15 -7.72
C ASN A 33 -17.70 -29.29 -8.08
N LEU A 34 -17.25 -28.53 -9.08
CA LEU A 34 -15.83 -28.31 -9.33
C LEU A 34 -15.20 -27.60 -8.11
N GLN A 35 -14.22 -28.23 -7.48
CA GLN A 35 -13.41 -27.61 -6.44
C GLN A 35 -11.97 -27.43 -6.94
N VAL A 36 -11.52 -26.17 -6.94
CA VAL A 36 -10.09 -25.88 -7.02
C VAL A 36 -9.53 -26.09 -5.62
N VAL A 37 -8.79 -27.17 -5.39
CA VAL A 37 -8.02 -27.32 -4.14
C VAL A 37 -6.89 -26.32 -4.17
N ILE A 38 -7.11 -25.17 -3.54
CA ILE A 38 -6.10 -24.13 -3.41
C ILE A 38 -5.11 -24.57 -2.31
N VAL A 39 -4.16 -25.44 -2.67
CA VAL A 39 -3.00 -25.71 -1.79
C VAL A 39 -2.06 -24.50 -1.89
N GLY A 40 -2.14 -23.60 -0.91
CA GLY A 40 -1.22 -22.47 -0.71
C GLY A 40 -1.53 -21.16 -1.45
N GLY A 41 -2.66 -21.03 -2.13
CA GLY A 41 -3.10 -19.76 -2.72
C GLY A 41 -4.03 -19.01 -1.77
N ARG A 42 -3.84 -17.69 -1.62
CA ARG A 42 -4.88 -16.86 -0.99
C ARG A 42 -5.80 -16.36 -2.10
N VAL A 43 -7.10 -16.30 -1.82
CA VAL A 43 -8.09 -15.70 -2.72
C VAL A 43 -8.36 -14.29 -2.22
N GLY A 44 -7.91 -13.30 -2.99
CA GLY A 44 -8.05 -11.87 -2.69
C GLY A 44 -7.46 -11.05 -3.84
N MET A 45 -7.70 -9.74 -3.91
CA MET A 45 -7.05 -8.89 -4.93
C MET A 45 -5.58 -8.57 -4.56
N TYR A 46 -5.25 -8.66 -3.27
CA TYR A 46 -3.93 -8.33 -2.71
C TYR A 46 -3.38 -9.50 -1.88
N ARG A 47 -2.07 -9.69 -1.93
CA ARG A 47 -1.33 -10.70 -1.18
C ARG A 47 -0.79 -10.20 0.15
N ASP A 48 -0.22 -8.99 0.15
CA ASP A 48 0.49 -8.41 1.29
C ASP A 48 0.04 -6.96 1.50
N TYR A 49 0.17 -6.49 2.74
CA TYR A 49 -0.24 -5.16 3.17
C TYR A 49 0.83 -4.53 4.05
N VAL A 50 1.11 -3.25 3.78
CA VAL A 50 2.03 -2.42 4.53
C VAL A 50 1.30 -1.15 4.98
N HIS A 51 1.45 -0.80 6.24
CA HIS A 51 0.98 0.46 6.82
C HIS A 51 2.14 1.11 7.57
N VAL A 52 2.56 2.27 7.07
CA VAL A 52 3.56 3.10 7.72
C VAL A 52 3.02 4.52 7.94
N GLN A 53 3.49 5.17 9.00
CA GLN A 53 3.04 6.51 9.33
C GLN A 53 4.11 7.37 10.00
N ASP A 54 3.88 8.68 9.96
CA ASP A 54 4.48 9.63 10.89
C ASP A 54 3.65 9.63 12.18
N GLN A 55 4.17 8.97 13.22
CA GLN A 55 3.61 9.00 14.56
C GLN A 55 4.53 9.79 15.48
N LYS A 56 3.96 10.72 16.23
CA LYS A 56 4.69 11.47 17.26
C LYS A 56 3.95 11.40 18.59
N ALA A 57 4.66 11.62 19.69
CA ALA A 57 4.03 11.72 21.00
C ALA A 57 3.00 12.87 21.02
N ARG A 58 1.97 12.75 21.85
CA ARG A 58 0.98 13.81 22.08
C ARG A 58 1.66 15.16 22.27
N ASN A 59 1.07 16.23 21.73
CA ASN A 59 1.61 17.59 21.80
C ASN A 59 2.92 17.83 21.01
N THR A 60 3.27 16.93 20.08
CA THR A 60 4.44 17.12 19.20
C THR A 60 3.98 17.51 17.80
N PRO A 61 4.33 18.71 17.30
CA PRO A 61 3.89 19.15 15.98
C PRO A 61 4.50 18.31 14.84
N GLY A 62 3.86 18.36 13.67
CA GLY A 62 4.28 17.63 12.48
C GLY A 62 5.62 18.10 11.91
N GLY A 63 6.11 19.26 12.35
CA GLY A 63 7.38 19.85 11.91
C GLY A 63 7.16 21.05 11.00
N GLY A 64 8.22 21.84 10.83
CA GLY A 64 8.20 23.02 9.98
C GLY A 64 8.17 22.67 8.48
N PHE A 65 7.40 23.42 7.71
CA PHE A 65 7.31 23.28 6.26
C PHE A 65 7.83 24.55 5.59
N THR A 66 9.02 24.46 4.98
CA THR A 66 9.64 25.58 4.25
C THR A 66 9.31 25.52 2.76
N LEU A 67 8.82 26.64 2.24
CA LEU A 67 8.29 26.81 0.88
C LEU A 67 9.30 26.53 -0.24
N GLY A 68 8.78 26.29 -1.45
CA GLY A 68 9.54 26.37 -2.71
C GLY A 68 10.39 25.13 -3.05
N ALA A 69 10.66 24.23 -2.11
CA ALA A 69 11.38 22.98 -2.38
C ALA A 69 10.55 21.76 -1.96
N TRP A 70 10.79 20.63 -2.64
CA TRP A 70 10.27 19.33 -2.20
C TRP A 70 10.92 18.94 -0.88
N ARG A 71 10.10 18.77 0.15
CA ARG A 71 10.54 18.35 1.48
C ARG A 71 10.12 16.92 1.72
N THR A 72 11.04 16.09 2.23
CA THR A 72 10.72 14.73 2.67
C THR A 72 9.82 14.78 3.90
N ARG A 73 8.73 14.02 3.87
CA ARG A 73 7.83 13.82 5.01
C ARG A 73 8.43 12.80 5.96
N ASP A 74 8.18 12.98 7.25
CA ASP A 74 8.55 11.98 8.23
C ASP A 74 7.79 10.66 7.99
N ILE A 75 8.47 9.54 8.17
CA ILE A 75 7.90 8.19 8.26
C ILE A 75 8.76 7.42 9.26
N ASN A 76 8.20 7.11 10.42
CA ASN A 76 8.97 6.62 11.58
C ASN A 76 8.35 5.40 12.27
N THR A 77 7.13 5.02 11.90
CA THR A 77 6.41 3.93 12.53
C THR A 77 5.86 2.98 11.47
N GLU A 78 6.17 1.70 11.61
CA GLU A 78 5.57 0.61 10.85
C GLU A 78 4.49 -0.04 11.73
N LEU A 79 3.22 0.12 11.32
CA LEU A 79 2.08 -0.45 12.05
C LEU A 79 1.72 -1.85 11.55
N ALA A 80 1.95 -2.12 10.27
CA ALA A 80 1.71 -3.43 9.67
C ALA A 80 2.68 -3.69 8.52
N ASP A 81 3.20 -4.91 8.47
CA ASP A 81 3.86 -5.51 7.32
C ASP A 81 3.55 -7.00 7.29
N THR A 82 2.44 -7.36 6.64
CA THR A 82 1.95 -8.75 6.66
C THR A 82 2.78 -9.71 5.82
N GLY A 83 3.68 -9.17 4.99
CA GLY A 83 4.53 -9.95 4.08
C GLY A 83 6.01 -9.94 4.44
N GLY A 84 6.45 -9.14 5.42
CA GLY A 84 7.88 -8.90 5.66
C GLY A 84 8.56 -8.24 4.46
N ILE A 85 7.85 -7.34 3.77
CA ILE A 85 8.23 -6.74 2.49
C ILE A 85 8.59 -5.26 2.59
N CYS A 86 8.48 -4.70 3.80
CA CYS A 86 8.74 -3.31 4.13
C CYS A 86 9.92 -3.20 5.09
N ALA A 87 10.67 -2.12 4.96
CA ALA A 87 11.54 -1.61 6.02
C ALA A 87 11.54 -0.09 5.97
N ILE A 88 11.53 0.55 7.13
CA ILE A 88 11.62 2.02 7.25
C ILE A 88 12.94 2.46 7.88
N ALA A 89 13.59 3.44 7.28
CA ALA A 89 14.79 4.08 7.82
C ALA A 89 14.93 5.49 7.25
N ALA A 90 15.32 6.45 8.09
CA ALA A 90 15.58 7.84 7.67
C ALA A 90 14.45 8.46 6.82
N ASN A 91 13.19 8.26 7.22
CA ASN A 91 11.99 8.73 6.51
C ASN A 91 11.78 8.13 5.10
N GLN A 92 12.46 7.02 4.80
CA GLN A 92 12.33 6.29 3.55
C GLN A 92 11.70 4.92 3.80
N ILE A 93 10.95 4.45 2.81
CA ILE A 93 10.22 3.18 2.80
C ILE A 93 10.87 2.29 1.75
N THR A 94 11.53 1.22 2.17
CA THR A 94 12.04 0.20 1.26
C THR A 94 10.95 -0.84 1.04
N LEU A 95 10.47 -0.98 -0.19
CA LEU A 95 9.52 -2.03 -0.58
C LEU A 95 10.19 -3.03 -1.51
N GLN A 96 9.91 -4.32 -1.29
CA GLN A 96 10.33 -5.37 -2.22
C GLN A 96 9.68 -5.20 -3.61
N ALA A 97 10.21 -5.91 -4.61
CA ALA A 97 9.61 -5.91 -5.95
C ALA A 97 8.15 -6.39 -5.91
N GLY A 98 7.33 -5.81 -6.77
CA GLY A 98 5.91 -6.15 -6.87
C GLY A 98 5.06 -5.06 -7.49
N VAL A 99 3.79 -5.38 -7.71
CA VAL A 99 2.78 -4.41 -8.13
C VAL A 99 2.02 -3.96 -6.89
N TYR A 100 1.95 -2.65 -6.68
CA TYR A 100 1.35 -2.07 -5.49
C TYR A 100 0.23 -1.12 -5.86
N GLN A 101 -0.91 -1.26 -5.20
CA GLN A 101 -1.83 -0.15 -5.01
C GLN A 101 -1.45 0.60 -3.74
N TYR A 102 -1.67 1.91 -3.72
CA TYR A 102 -1.31 2.74 -2.59
C TYR A 102 -2.29 3.88 -2.36
N LEU A 103 -2.41 4.24 -1.08
CA LEU A 103 -3.14 5.38 -0.57
C LEU A 103 -2.24 6.09 0.43
N ILE A 104 -1.97 7.37 0.18
CA ILE A 104 -1.10 8.18 1.03
C ILE A 104 -1.80 9.50 1.32
N SER A 105 -1.79 9.93 2.58
CA SER A 105 -2.37 11.18 3.03
C SER A 105 -1.32 12.03 3.74
N CYS A 106 -1.16 13.29 3.29
CA CYS A 106 -0.17 14.22 3.82
C CYS A 106 -0.85 15.52 4.29
N PRO A 107 -0.97 15.78 5.60
CA PRO A 107 -1.54 17.03 6.10
C PRO A 107 -0.60 18.23 5.89
N ALA A 108 -1.16 19.41 5.72
CA ALA A 108 -0.42 20.67 5.83
C ALA A 108 -1.27 21.74 6.52
N PHE A 109 -0.59 22.62 7.27
CA PHE A 109 -1.23 23.63 8.11
C PHE A 109 -0.60 25.00 7.87
N LYS A 110 -1.40 25.97 7.42
CA LYS A 110 -1.03 27.37 7.20
C LYS A 110 0.12 27.56 6.20
N VAL A 111 0.08 26.84 5.07
CA VAL A 111 1.14 26.83 4.05
C VAL A 111 0.69 27.25 2.64
N GLU A 112 -0.47 27.89 2.54
CA GLU A 112 -1.13 28.24 1.27
C GLU A 112 -1.35 27.00 0.40
N HIS A 113 -1.07 27.07 -0.90
CA HIS A 113 -1.16 25.93 -1.81
C HIS A 113 -0.08 24.91 -1.52
N HIS A 114 -0.43 23.63 -1.53
CA HIS A 114 0.51 22.54 -1.33
C HIS A 114 0.11 21.25 -2.07
N GLN A 115 1.11 20.41 -2.35
CA GLN A 115 0.92 19.14 -3.04
C GLN A 115 1.99 18.13 -2.62
N ALA A 116 1.59 16.88 -2.42
CA ALA A 116 2.48 15.77 -2.10
C ALA A 116 2.71 14.86 -3.33
N VAL A 117 3.84 14.16 -3.33
CA VAL A 117 4.21 13.18 -4.35
C VAL A 117 4.79 11.93 -3.71
N LEU A 118 4.56 10.77 -4.33
CA LEU A 118 5.31 9.54 -4.06
C LEU A 118 6.53 9.54 -4.97
N TYR A 119 7.72 9.52 -4.39
CA TYR A 119 8.98 9.59 -5.11
C TYR A 119 9.76 8.29 -4.96
N ASN A 120 10.29 7.77 -6.07
CA ASN A 120 11.21 6.64 -6.07
C ASN A 120 12.65 7.19 -6.02
N VAL A 121 13.31 7.01 -4.89
CA VAL A 121 14.70 7.45 -4.66
C VAL A 121 15.66 6.62 -5.51
N THR A 122 15.43 5.31 -5.58
CA THR A 122 16.27 4.37 -6.36
C THR A 122 16.30 4.72 -7.85
N ALA A 123 15.15 5.09 -8.41
CA ALA A 123 15.01 5.43 -9.83
C ALA A 123 15.03 6.95 -10.11
N ALA A 124 15.19 7.78 -9.08
CA ALA A 124 15.18 9.23 -9.14
C ALA A 124 13.98 9.83 -9.90
N VAL A 125 12.77 9.29 -9.69
CA VAL A 125 11.56 9.69 -10.43
C VAL A 125 10.36 9.84 -9.51
N ILE A 126 9.47 10.78 -9.83
CA ILE A 126 8.14 10.87 -9.21
C ILE A 126 7.28 9.73 -9.76
N ILE A 127 6.81 8.84 -8.90
CA ILE A 127 5.86 7.78 -9.26
C ILE A 127 4.48 8.39 -9.48
N ARG A 128 4.05 9.25 -8.56
CA ARG A 128 2.69 9.81 -8.58
C ARG A 128 2.59 11.14 -7.86
N THR A 129 1.82 12.05 -8.46
CA THR A 129 1.42 13.31 -7.86
C THR A 129 0.07 13.19 -7.19
N GLY A 130 -0.05 13.76 -5.98
CA GLY A 130 -1.29 13.80 -5.21
C GLY A 130 -2.20 14.98 -5.57
N THR A 131 -3.27 15.15 -4.81
CA THR A 131 -4.24 16.22 -5.00
C THR A 131 -3.63 17.61 -4.77
N SER A 132 -4.13 18.60 -5.52
CA SER A 132 -3.84 20.01 -5.30
C SER A 132 -4.70 20.54 -4.16
N GLU A 133 -4.07 21.02 -3.10
CA GLU A 133 -4.76 21.44 -1.88
C GLU A 133 -4.36 22.84 -1.46
N ILE A 134 -5.14 23.44 -0.56
CA ILE A 134 -4.85 24.73 0.06
C ILE A 134 -5.07 24.65 1.57
N SER A 135 -4.18 25.29 2.32
CA SER A 135 -4.32 25.56 3.75
C SER A 135 -3.86 27.01 3.99
N GLY A 136 -4.81 27.94 3.99
CA GLY A 136 -4.53 29.38 4.01
C GLY A 136 -3.63 29.79 5.17
N ALA A 137 -2.63 30.66 4.93
CA ALA A 137 -1.66 31.05 5.93
C ALA A 137 -2.27 31.92 7.05
N ALA A 138 -3.43 32.52 6.83
CA ALA A 138 -4.20 33.23 7.86
C ALA A 138 -5.13 32.28 8.66
N ASP A 139 -5.57 31.19 8.06
CA ASP A 139 -6.64 30.34 8.59
C ASP A 139 -6.09 29.20 9.44
N ALA A 140 -6.71 28.89 10.58
CA ALA A 140 -6.33 27.74 11.41
C ALA A 140 -6.95 26.44 10.87
N VAL A 141 -6.68 26.11 9.60
CA VAL A 141 -7.23 24.93 8.92
C VAL A 141 -6.13 24.02 8.43
N MET A 142 -6.38 22.71 8.47
CA MET A 142 -5.47 21.70 7.94
C MET A 142 -6.18 20.94 6.82
N SER A 143 -5.61 20.95 5.63
CA SER A 143 -6.04 20.10 4.51
C SER A 143 -4.99 19.03 4.24
N ARG A 144 -5.33 18.04 3.42
CA ARG A 144 -4.52 16.83 3.22
C ARG A 144 -4.36 16.57 1.74
N SER A 145 -3.13 16.61 1.23
CA SER A 145 -2.85 16.14 -0.13
C SER A 145 -2.90 14.62 -0.14
N VAL A 146 -3.73 14.06 -1.01
CA VAL A 146 -3.95 12.61 -1.11
C VAL A 146 -3.30 12.08 -2.38
N ILE A 147 -2.51 11.02 -2.26
CA ILE A 147 -1.87 10.32 -3.38
C ILE A 147 -2.50 8.94 -3.49
N VAL A 148 -3.11 8.65 -4.63
CA VAL A 148 -3.72 7.35 -4.93
C VAL A 148 -3.21 6.87 -6.27
N GLY A 149 -2.92 5.57 -6.36
CA GLY A 149 -2.57 4.96 -7.63
C GLY A 149 -2.12 3.52 -7.51
N ARG A 150 -1.56 3.05 -8.62
CA ARG A 150 -0.96 1.73 -8.78
C ARG A 150 0.40 1.89 -9.46
N THR A 151 1.41 1.15 -9.02
CA THR A 151 2.74 1.17 -9.63
C THR A 151 3.37 -0.21 -9.60
N THR A 152 4.31 -0.46 -10.51
CA THR A 152 5.14 -1.67 -10.51
C THR A 152 6.55 -1.29 -10.08
N LEU A 153 7.07 -1.96 -9.07
CA LEU A 153 8.47 -1.91 -8.68
C LEU A 153 9.16 -3.17 -9.22
N ALA A 154 9.99 -3.00 -10.24
CA ALA A 154 10.70 -4.13 -10.88
C ALA A 154 11.78 -4.76 -9.97
N ILE A 155 12.29 -3.98 -9.00
CA ILE A 155 13.27 -4.39 -8.00
C ILE A 155 12.85 -3.83 -6.64
N ALA A 156 13.48 -4.31 -5.56
CA ALA A 156 13.39 -3.65 -4.27
C ALA A 156 13.80 -2.17 -4.43
N SER A 157 12.92 -1.27 -4.02
CA SER A 157 13.06 0.18 -4.26
C SER A 157 12.89 0.95 -2.97
N VAL A 158 13.70 1.98 -2.82
CA VAL A 158 13.60 2.96 -1.75
C VAL A 158 12.68 4.09 -2.21
N LEU A 159 11.60 4.29 -1.48
CA LEU A 159 10.60 5.30 -1.74
C LEU A 159 10.63 6.36 -0.63
N GLU A 160 10.21 7.57 -0.97
CA GLU A 160 9.94 8.60 0.02
C GLU A 160 8.73 9.44 -0.40
N ILE A 161 8.09 10.05 0.58
CA ILE A 161 6.96 10.94 0.34
C ILE A 161 7.51 12.36 0.41
N ARG A 162 7.32 13.12 -0.67
CA ARG A 162 7.75 14.52 -0.74
C ARG A 162 6.55 15.44 -0.76
N HIS A 163 6.69 16.64 -0.20
CA HIS A 163 5.63 17.65 -0.12
C HIS A 163 6.24 19.02 -0.44
N GLN A 164 5.58 19.79 -1.29
CA GLN A 164 5.93 21.18 -1.56
C GLN A 164 4.77 22.11 -1.21
N SER A 165 5.10 23.29 -0.72
CA SER A 165 4.15 24.36 -0.41
C SER A 165 4.58 25.71 -1.00
N SER A 166 3.63 26.64 -1.05
CA SER A 166 3.83 28.01 -1.50
C SER A 166 4.04 29.03 -0.37
N ALA A 167 3.76 28.67 0.89
CA ALA A 167 4.13 29.46 2.06
C ALA A 167 4.91 28.64 3.10
N THR A 168 5.77 29.33 3.86
CA THR A 168 6.54 28.72 4.94
C THR A 168 5.78 28.83 6.25
N ARG A 169 5.68 27.71 6.96
CA ARG A 169 5.19 27.66 8.33
C ARG A 169 6.20 26.93 9.21
N ALA A 170 6.87 27.68 10.07
CA ALA A 170 7.81 27.12 11.04
C ALA A 170 7.06 26.40 12.17
N GLY A 171 7.60 25.27 12.62
CA GLY A 171 7.09 24.51 13.77
C GLY A 171 6.07 23.42 13.43
N ASP A 172 4.97 23.78 12.77
CA ASP A 172 3.79 22.91 12.60
C ASP A 172 3.23 22.89 11.16
N GLY A 173 4.00 23.36 10.17
CA GLY A 173 3.56 23.42 8.77
C GLY A 173 3.17 22.07 8.17
N PHE A 174 3.77 20.98 8.64
CA PHE A 174 3.42 19.61 8.26
C PHE A 174 2.24 19.02 9.05
N GLY A 175 1.68 19.79 10.00
CA GLY A 175 0.51 19.45 10.78
C GLY A 175 0.56 20.05 12.18
N SER A 176 -0.55 20.67 12.59
CA SER A 176 -0.76 21.09 13.97
C SER A 176 -1.17 19.88 14.83
N PRO A 177 -0.63 19.73 16.06
CA PRO A 177 -1.01 18.64 16.94
C PRO A 177 -2.48 18.81 17.37
N ALA A 178 -3.22 17.71 17.42
CA ALA A 178 -4.57 17.68 17.98
C ALA A 178 -4.54 17.67 19.52
N ASN A 179 -3.44 17.20 20.11
CA ASN A 179 -3.22 17.14 21.55
C ASN A 179 -4.28 16.31 22.29
N ILE A 180 -4.77 15.24 21.68
CA ILE A 180 -5.73 14.29 22.29
C ILE A 180 -4.99 13.00 22.67
N THR A 181 -4.34 12.36 21.70
CA THR A 181 -3.54 11.14 21.85
C THR A 181 -2.23 11.31 21.08
N ALA A 182 -1.53 10.22 20.73
CA ALA A 182 -0.43 10.26 19.78
C ALA A 182 -0.85 11.01 18.50
N GLU A 183 0.04 11.86 18.00
CA GLU A 183 -0.20 12.64 16.80
C GLU A 183 0.13 11.79 15.57
N VAL A 184 -0.78 11.75 14.60
CA VAL A 184 -0.58 11.02 13.34
C VAL A 184 -0.71 12.01 12.19
N TYR A 185 0.38 12.16 11.43
CA TYR A 185 0.44 13.12 10.33
C TYR A 185 0.34 12.40 8.98
N THR A 186 1.48 12.06 8.38
CA THR A 186 1.53 11.33 7.12
C THR A 186 1.17 9.87 7.35
N VAL A 187 0.25 9.35 6.56
CA VAL A 187 -0.12 7.92 6.55
C VAL A 187 0.11 7.39 5.15
N ALA A 188 0.72 6.23 5.02
CA ALA A 188 0.95 5.57 3.74
C ALA A 188 0.64 4.08 3.85
N GLU A 189 -0.28 3.65 3.00
CA GLU A 189 -0.72 2.27 2.90
C GLU A 189 -0.37 1.73 1.51
N PHE A 190 0.13 0.50 1.49
CA PHE A 190 0.48 -0.20 0.25
C PHE A 190 -0.11 -1.62 0.29
N TRP A 191 -0.81 -1.98 -0.78
CA TRP A 191 -1.34 -3.32 -0.99
C TRP A 191 -0.64 -3.95 -2.19
N ARG A 192 0.13 -5.02 -1.95
CA ARG A 192 0.82 -5.75 -3.00
C ARG A 192 -0.14 -6.71 -3.68
N GLU A 193 -0.26 -6.62 -5.00
CA GLU A 193 -1.00 -7.59 -5.82
C GLU A 193 -0.21 -8.91 -5.97
N TRP A 194 -0.83 -9.89 -6.62
CA TRP A 194 -0.28 -11.24 -6.79
C TRP A 194 0.99 -11.33 -7.62
#